data_AF-A0A961B3Y8-F1
#
_entry.id   AF-A0A961B3Y8-F1
#
_cell.length_a   1.000
_cell.length_b   1.000
_cell.length_c   1.000
_cell.angle_alpha   90.00
_cell.angle_beta   90.00
_cell.angle_gamma   90.00
#
_symmetry.space_group_name_H-M   'P 1'
#
loop_
_entity.id
_entity.type
_entity.pdbx_description
1 polymer ?
#
loop_
_entity_poly.entity_id
_entity_poly.type
_entity_poly.pdbx_seq_one_letter_code
_entity_poly.pdbx_strand_id
1 'polypeptide(L)'
;MGRVTLKGLTITDSKTGGMNNEIRERRLAGDNSPELAALLKTKTKTFPHPLSAGEWHTLLLVVEGDTMRASLDGKSVGEFSSEGIAHPTKRMITLAVNQSAVVDDVKIWKLK
;
A
#
# COMPACT_ATOMS: atom_id res chain seq x y z
N MET A 1 -2.08 -2.61 -0.60
CA MET A 1 -0.68 -2.68 -0.16
C MET A 1 -0.29 -1.33 0.41
N GLY A 2 0.31 -1.29 1.60
CA GLY A 2 0.99 -0.11 2.12
C GLY A 2 2.50 -0.25 1.88
N ARG A 3 3.13 0.76 1.30
CA ARG A 3 4.58 0.81 1.05
C ARG A 3 5.15 2.02 1.75
N VAL A 4 6.15 1.84 2.60
CA VAL A 4 6.88 2.93 3.26
C VAL A 4 8.27 3.07 2.65
N THR A 5 8.72 4.31 2.49
CA THR A 5 10.06 4.68 2.04
C THR A 5 10.50 5.93 2.81
N LEU A 6 11.78 6.30 2.74
CA LEU A 6 12.27 7.55 3.33
C LEU A 6 11.61 8.81 2.79
N LYS A 7 10.96 8.73 1.62
CA LYS A 7 10.26 9.87 0.98
C LYS A 7 8.78 9.96 1.40
N GLY A 8 8.22 8.87 1.92
CA GLY A 8 6.81 8.83 2.27
C GLY A 8 6.19 7.44 2.15
N LEU A 9 4.87 7.45 2.26
CA LEU A 9 4.02 6.27 2.30
C LEU A 9 3.09 6.24 1.09
N THR A 10 2.97 5.08 0.46
CA THR A 10 2.06 4.85 -0.65
C THR A 10 1.07 3.75 -0.30
N ILE A 11 -0.21 4.01 -0.50
CA ILE A 11 -1.27 2.99 -0.42
C ILE A 11 -1.72 2.67 -1.84
N THR A 12 -1.72 1.39 -2.19
CA THR A 12 -2.11 0.89 -3.52
C THR A 12 -3.17 -0.17 -3.40
N ASP A 13 -4.23 -0.08 -4.20
CA ASP A 13 -5.09 -1.21 -4.48
C ASP A 13 -4.41 -2.14 -5.50
N SER A 14 -3.82 -3.21 -4.98
CA SER A 14 -3.17 -4.22 -5.80
C SER A 14 -4.17 -5.09 -6.54
N LYS A 15 -5.35 -5.34 -5.95
CA LYS A 15 -6.31 -6.34 -6.45
C LYS A 15 -7.03 -5.83 -7.70
N THR A 16 -7.49 -4.58 -7.68
CA THR A 16 -8.14 -3.96 -8.85
C THR A 16 -7.19 -3.07 -9.66
N GLY A 17 -5.98 -2.82 -9.14
CA GLY A 17 -4.89 -2.18 -9.87
C GLY A 17 -3.93 -3.19 -10.50
N GLY A 18 -2.64 -3.02 -10.26
CA GLY A 18 -1.58 -3.67 -11.05
C GLY A 18 -1.50 -5.21 -10.98
N MET A 19 -2.20 -5.88 -10.06
CA MET A 19 -2.30 -7.34 -10.02
C MET A 19 -3.62 -7.89 -10.56
N ASN A 20 -4.50 -7.04 -11.11
CA ASN A 20 -5.62 -7.51 -11.91
C ASN A 20 -5.07 -8.25 -13.14
N ASN A 21 -5.59 -9.45 -13.43
CA ASN A 21 -5.11 -10.31 -14.50
C ASN A 21 -5.19 -9.63 -15.87
N GLU A 22 -6.29 -8.93 -16.18
CA GLU A 22 -6.45 -8.23 -17.46
C GLU A 22 -5.43 -7.11 -17.62
N ILE A 23 -5.20 -6.34 -16.55
CA ILE A 23 -4.17 -5.28 -16.53
C ILE A 23 -2.77 -5.88 -16.70
N ARG A 24 -2.52 -7.03 -16.05
CA ARG A 24 -1.24 -7.74 -16.13
C ARG A 24 -1.00 -8.28 -17.54
N GLU A 25 -1.99 -8.88 -18.18
CA GLU A 25 -1.91 -9.37 -19.56
C GLU A 25 -1.63 -8.24 -20.55
N ARG A 26 -2.35 -7.12 -20.44
CA ARG A 26 -2.08 -5.91 -21.25
C ARG A 26 -0.64 -5.43 -21.09
N ARG A 27 -0.13 -5.35 -19.85
CA ARG A 27 1.27 -4.97 -19.59
C ARG A 27 2.28 -5.95 -20.17
N LEU A 28 2.00 -7.26 -20.09
CA LEU A 28 2.86 -8.30 -20.68
C LEU A 28 2.86 -8.23 -22.21
N ALA A 29 1.74 -7.84 -22.81
CA ALA A 29 1.63 -7.56 -24.24
C ALA A 29 2.29 -6.23 -24.65
N GLY A 30 2.91 -5.49 -23.72
CA GLY A 30 3.63 -4.24 -23.99
C GLY A 30 2.75 -3.00 -23.99
N ASP A 31 1.49 -3.10 -23.56
CA ASP A 31 0.56 -1.98 -23.49
C ASP A 31 0.99 -1.00 -22.38
N ASN A 32 1.44 0.19 -22.82
CA ASN A 32 1.77 1.33 -21.97
C ASN A 32 0.81 2.50 -22.21
N SER A 33 -0.43 2.20 -22.60
CA SER A 33 -1.44 3.21 -22.92
C SER A 33 -1.60 4.23 -21.78
N PRO A 34 -1.74 5.52 -22.11
CA PRO A 34 -1.98 6.57 -21.11
C PRO A 34 -3.22 6.30 -20.26
N GLU A 35 -4.23 5.65 -20.83
CA GLU A 35 -5.45 5.23 -20.11
C GLU A 35 -5.14 4.25 -18.98
N LEU A 36 -4.29 3.25 -19.24
CA LEU A 36 -3.88 2.27 -18.25
C LEU A 36 -3.06 2.93 -17.13
N ALA A 37 -2.19 3.87 -17.50
CA ALA A 37 -1.44 4.65 -16.52
C ALA A 37 -2.37 5.55 -15.66
N ALA A 38 -3.39 6.15 -16.25
CA ALA A 38 -4.39 6.94 -15.53
C ALA A 38 -5.21 6.08 -14.57
N LEU A 39 -5.68 4.91 -15.01
CA LEU A 39 -6.39 3.95 -14.16
C LEU A 39 -5.54 3.53 -12.97
N LEU A 40 -4.26 3.21 -13.18
CA LEU A 40 -3.38 2.78 -12.09
C LEU A 40 -3.04 3.91 -11.11
N LYS A 41 -3.03 5.16 -11.57
CA LYS A 41 -2.93 6.33 -10.71
C LYS A 41 -4.17 6.48 -9.82
N THR A 42 -5.38 6.18 -10.30
CA THR A 42 -6.58 6.25 -9.42
C THR A 42 -6.57 5.17 -8.34
N LYS A 43 -5.89 4.04 -8.60
CA LYS A 43 -5.73 2.93 -7.65
C LYS A 43 -4.55 3.09 -6.68
N THR A 44 -3.85 4.23 -6.72
CA THR A 44 -2.68 4.49 -5.88
C THR A 44 -2.73 5.89 -5.31
N LYS A 45 -2.48 6.02 -4.00
CA LYS A 45 -2.35 7.31 -3.33
C LYS A 45 -1.04 7.36 -2.57
N THR A 46 -0.26 8.41 -2.85
CA THR A 46 1.05 8.64 -2.21
C THR A 46 0.95 9.85 -1.30
N PHE A 47 1.47 9.68 -0.09
CA PHE A 47 1.54 10.67 0.96
C PHE A 47 3.02 10.98 1.22
N PRO A 48 3.51 12.15 0.78
CA PRO A 48 4.86 12.59 1.09
C PRO A 48 5.04 12.69 2.62
N HIS A 49 6.05 12.00 3.13
CA HIS A 49 6.38 12.04 4.56
C HIS A 49 7.86 11.69 4.71
N PRO A 50 8.75 12.68 4.91
CA PRO A 50 10.17 12.41 5.05
C PRO A 50 10.43 11.62 6.34
N LEU A 51 11.22 10.55 6.23
CA LEU A 51 11.70 9.75 7.35
C LEU A 51 13.23 9.72 7.34
N SER A 52 13.83 9.55 8.52
CA SER A 52 15.27 9.44 8.68
C SER A 52 15.72 7.99 8.50
N ALA A 53 16.87 7.79 7.86
CA ALA A 53 17.48 6.46 7.81
C ALA A 53 18.21 6.15 9.13
N GLY A 54 18.17 4.90 9.58
CA GLY A 54 18.86 4.46 10.80
C GLY A 54 18.13 4.78 12.11
N GLU A 55 16.94 5.35 12.04
CA GLU A 55 16.07 5.59 13.20
C GLU A 55 14.91 4.59 13.21
N TRP A 56 14.44 4.27 14.42
CA TRP A 56 13.23 3.46 14.58
C TRP A 56 11.99 4.31 14.32
N HIS A 57 11.11 3.81 13.46
CA HIS A 57 9.82 4.42 13.16
C HIS A 57 8.69 3.41 13.41
N THR A 58 7.56 3.90 13.91
CA THR A 58 6.37 3.09 14.15
C THR A 58 5.37 3.28 13.02
N LEU A 59 5.08 2.21 12.28
CA LEU A 59 4.03 2.19 11.26
C LEU A 59 2.78 1.50 11.80
N LEU A 60 1.64 2.20 11.76
CA LEU A 60 0.33 1.62 12.01
C LEU A 60 -0.50 1.65 10.73
N LEU A 61 -0.98 0.49 10.31
CA LEU A 61 -1.95 0.35 9.22
C LEU A 61 -3.26 -0.19 9.79
N VAL A 62 -4.34 0.54 9.55
CA VAL A 62 -5.71 0.12 9.91
C VAL A 62 -6.47 -0.13 8.62
N VAL A 63 -7.05 -1.33 8.50
CA VAL A 63 -7.90 -1.70 7.38
C VAL A 63 -9.31 -1.92 7.90
N GLU A 64 -10.24 -1.11 7.40
CA GLU A 64 -11.65 -1.17 7.74
C GLU A 64 -12.47 -1.14 6.45
N GLY A 65 -13.08 -2.28 6.11
CA GLY A 65 -13.75 -2.43 4.82
C GLY A 65 -12.82 -2.17 3.64
N ASP A 66 -13.18 -1.21 2.80
CA ASP A 66 -12.44 -0.77 1.61
C ASP A 66 -11.42 0.33 1.89
N THR A 67 -11.31 0.76 3.14
CA THR A 67 -10.50 1.91 3.53
C THR A 67 -9.28 1.45 4.31
N MET A 68 -8.12 1.95 3.89
CA MET A 68 -6.85 1.76 4.60
C MET A 68 -6.35 3.11 5.10
N ARG A 69 -6.08 3.19 6.41
CA ARG A 69 -5.52 4.37 7.08
C ARG A 69 -4.11 4.06 7.53
N ALA A 70 -3.21 5.03 7.38
CA ALA A 70 -1.82 4.90 7.76
C ALA A 70 -1.43 5.99 8.76
N SER A 71 -0.69 5.59 9.79
CA SER A 71 -0.04 6.51 10.73
C SER A 71 1.44 6.17 10.86
N LEU A 72 2.28 7.20 10.96
CA LEU A 72 3.72 7.10 11.21
C LEU A 72 4.03 7.85 12.51
N ASP A 73 4.73 7.20 13.42
CA ASP A 73 5.15 7.76 14.72
C ASP A 73 3.98 8.39 15.50
N GLY A 74 2.83 7.71 15.47
CA GLY A 74 1.59 8.15 16.12
C GLY A 74 0.82 9.26 15.39
N LYS A 75 1.34 9.80 14.28
CA LYS A 75 0.69 10.85 13.50
C LYS A 75 -0.04 10.25 12.30
N SER A 76 -1.29 10.66 12.09
CA SER A 76 -2.05 10.27 10.89
C SER A 76 -1.38 10.84 9.64
N VAL A 77 -1.05 9.98 8.69
CA VAL A 77 -0.39 10.34 7.41
C VAL A 77 -1.42 10.46 6.29
N GLY A 78 -2.44 9.60 6.32
CA GLY A 78 -3.53 9.66 5.37
C GLY A 78 -4.33 8.37 5.25
N GLU A 79 -5.33 8.44 4.39
CA GLU A 79 -6.20 7.31 4.09
C GLU A 79 -6.53 7.21 2.60
N PHE A 80 -6.80 5.99 2.17
CA PHE A 80 -7.19 5.66 0.82
C PHE A 80 -8.26 4.57 0.82
N SER A 81 -9.34 4.82 0.09
CA SER A 81 -10.46 3.90 -0.08
C SER A 81 -10.45 3.35 -1.50
N SER A 82 -10.54 2.03 -1.62
CA SER A 82 -10.64 1.34 -2.90
C SER A 82 -11.22 -0.04 -2.73
N GLU A 83 -12.11 -0.42 -3.64
CA GLU A 83 -12.82 -1.71 -3.66
C GLU A 83 -11.94 -2.94 -3.39
N GLY A 84 -10.73 -3.01 -3.94
CA GLY A 84 -9.85 -4.17 -3.78
C GLY A 84 -9.18 -4.25 -2.41
N ILE A 85 -9.26 -3.20 -1.60
CA ILE A 85 -8.80 -3.23 -0.20
C ILE A 85 -9.70 -4.13 0.65
N ALA A 86 -11.02 -4.14 0.36
CA ALA A 86 -12.05 -4.92 1.04
C ALA A 86 -12.13 -6.39 0.60
N HIS A 87 -11.12 -6.91 -0.10
CA HIS A 87 -11.23 -8.24 -0.71
C HIS A 87 -11.51 -9.34 0.33
N PRO A 88 -12.56 -10.17 0.14
CA PRO A 88 -13.11 -11.04 1.18
C PRO A 88 -12.16 -12.16 1.62
N THR A 89 -11.21 -12.56 0.75
CA THR A 89 -10.27 -13.66 1.03
C THR A 89 -8.91 -13.18 1.55
N LYS A 90 -8.78 -11.91 1.96
CA LYS A 90 -7.53 -11.34 2.44
C LYS A 90 -7.16 -11.89 3.83
N ARG A 91 -6.27 -12.89 3.86
CA ARG A 91 -5.90 -13.64 5.08
C ARG A 91 -4.43 -13.52 5.49
N MET A 92 -3.57 -13.06 4.58
CA MET A 92 -2.12 -13.08 4.76
C MET A 92 -1.56 -11.66 4.79
N ILE A 93 -0.59 -11.45 5.68
CA ILE A 93 0.26 -10.26 5.69
C ILE A 93 1.65 -10.71 5.26
N THR A 94 2.21 -10.01 4.28
CA THR A 94 3.56 -10.24 3.78
C THR A 94 4.34 -8.95 3.92
N LEU A 95 5.55 -9.05 4.48
CA LEU A 95 6.50 -7.95 4.53
C LEU A 95 7.52 -8.14 3.41
N ALA A 96 7.52 -7.23 2.45
CA ALA A 96 8.46 -7.23 1.34
C ALA A 96 9.44 -6.07 1.51
N VAL A 97 10.74 -6.37 1.48
CA VAL A 97 11.82 -5.41 1.63
C VAL A 97 12.56 -5.29 0.29
N ASN A 98 12.60 -4.09 -0.28
CA ASN A 98 13.25 -3.86 -1.58
C ASN A 98 14.78 -3.70 -1.47
N GLN A 99 15.28 -3.09 -0.39
CA GLN A 99 16.71 -2.83 -0.19
C GLN A 99 17.18 -3.38 1.15
N SER A 100 17.01 -2.59 2.22
CA SER A 100 17.35 -2.98 3.59
C SER A 100 16.34 -2.36 4.54
N ALA A 101 15.88 -3.15 5.50
CA ALA A 101 15.02 -2.71 6.59
C ALA A 101 15.20 -3.69 7.76
N VAL A 102 15.20 -3.15 8.98
CA VAL A 102 15.02 -3.93 10.20
C VAL A 102 13.58 -3.74 10.63
N VAL A 103 12.88 -4.85 10.90
CA VAL A 103 11.49 -4.82 11.36
C VAL A 103 11.43 -5.61 12.64
N ASP A 104 10.84 -5.00 13.66
CA ASP A 104 10.65 -5.61 14.98
C ASP A 104 9.28 -5.20 15.54
N ASP A 105 8.86 -5.85 16.63
CA ASP A 105 7.61 -5.58 17.36
C ASP A 105 6.33 -5.65 16.50
N VAL A 106 6.31 -6.58 15.53
CA VAL A 106 5.16 -6.77 14.65
C VAL A 106 3.97 -7.31 15.43
N LYS A 107 2.89 -6.51 15.47
CA LYS A 107 1.62 -6.86 16.13
C LYS A 107 0.48 -6.80 15.12
N ILE A 108 -0.40 -7.80 15.17
CA ILE A 108 -1.58 -7.90 14.32
C ILE A 108 -2.77 -8.22 15.22
N TRP A 109 -3.84 -7.45 15.09
CA TRP A 109 -5.06 -7.65 15.85
C TRP A 109 -6.29 -7.28 15.01
N LYS A 110 -7.44 -7.84 15.40
CA LYS A 110 -8.73 -7.50 14.80
C LYS A 110 -9.22 -6.15 15.33
N LEU A 111 -9.88 -5.38 14.49
CA LEU A 111 -10.72 -4.27 14.96
C LEU A 111 -11.86 -4.82 15.83
N LYS A 112 -12.31 -4.00 16.79
CA LYS A 112 -13.35 -4.40 17.76
C LYS A 112 -14.58 -4.98 17.07
#